data_AF-A0A2V8SFR2-F1
#
_entry.id   AF-A0A2V8SFR2-F1
#
_cell.length_a   1.000
_cell.length_b   1.000
_cell.length_c   1.000
_cell.angle_alpha   90.00
_cell.angle_beta   90.00
_cell.angle_gamma   90.00
#
_symmetry.space_group_name_H-M   'P 1'
#
loop_
_entity.id
_entity.type
_entity.pdbx_description
1 polymer ?
#
loop_
_entity_poly.entity_id
_entity_poly.type
_entity_poly.pdbx_seq_one_letter_code
_entity_poly.pdbx_strand_id
1 'polypeptide(L)'
;DEVWARGRASASDIYRAFGERTAYTTWMTTLDRLFKKGLLLREKEGRAYLYSPRVTREEFERGVAEDVLGGLLDRTSDGAEPLLACIVEAVSERDRALLDVVWRAVRSRSSRWAAEARARFLFALRVLPPALAAAFVFALVVPAYVLTEPQHTDETVGAKLLILAAASAAGLLAATWRIARTWWATRRLAREWLRRAEPVAVEGVSIPAYRILHRFPVIAVVGVLRPRLFIASQIFDALGADELAAALAHERRHVEARDNFKRAALQTSQDALLFAPLGRTLARAWARDCELAADESAASESPAAALSLASAIIKISRLIPAGARPTLPAGAHLLGGEEDDLSRRVRNLLRLAATGGRRRLPQRSPALSLLSWTFRLGLCAAALFVIAQPSVLRVAHAAIEQVVAGLR
;
A
#
# COMPACT_ATOMS: atom_id res chain seq x y z
N ASP A 1 -23.55 14.52 -21.30
CA ASP A 1 -24.92 13.97 -21.38
C ASP A 1 -26.01 14.99 -21.16
N GLU A 2 -26.16 15.58 -19.97
CA GLU A 2 -27.25 16.56 -19.72
C GLU A 2 -27.30 17.76 -20.68
N VAL A 3 -26.16 18.32 -21.07
CA VAL A 3 -26.12 19.46 -22.03
C VAL A 3 -26.51 19.02 -23.45
N TRP A 4 -26.18 17.80 -23.86
CA TRP A 4 -26.63 17.24 -25.15
C TRP A 4 -28.11 16.90 -25.12
N ALA A 5 -28.60 16.34 -24.01
CA ALA A 5 -30.01 15.97 -23.84
C ALA A 5 -30.94 17.20 -23.85
N ARG A 6 -30.48 18.33 -23.32
CA ARG A 6 -31.28 19.56 -23.19
C ARG A 6 -31.03 20.58 -24.30
N GLY A 7 -29.95 20.43 -25.08
CA GLY A 7 -29.51 21.38 -26.10
C GLY A 7 -28.98 22.72 -25.55
N ARG A 8 -29.54 23.21 -24.45
CA ARG A 8 -29.07 24.37 -23.67
C ARG A 8 -29.27 24.08 -22.18
N ALA A 9 -28.27 24.33 -21.34
CA ALA A 9 -28.39 24.14 -19.90
C ALA A 9 -27.57 25.17 -19.10
N SER A 10 -28.11 25.61 -17.96
CA SER A 10 -27.39 26.42 -16.99
C SER A 10 -26.68 25.54 -15.94
N ALA A 11 -25.75 26.13 -15.19
CA ALA A 11 -25.13 25.45 -14.05
C ALA A 11 -26.16 24.99 -13.01
N SER A 12 -27.28 25.71 -12.87
CA SER A 12 -28.39 25.34 -11.98
C SER A 12 -29.15 24.12 -12.47
N ASP A 13 -29.32 23.96 -13.78
CA ASP A 13 -30.03 22.81 -14.35
C ASP A 13 -29.24 21.52 -14.16
N ILE A 14 -27.92 21.61 -14.35
CA ILE A 14 -26.99 20.49 -14.10
C ILE A 14 -26.93 20.18 -12.61
N TYR A 15 -26.81 21.20 -11.74
CA TYR A 15 -26.79 21.01 -10.30
C TYR A 15 -28.04 20.26 -9.78
N ARG A 16 -29.23 20.57 -10.31
CA ARG A 16 -30.48 19.88 -9.96
C ARG A 16 -30.53 18.46 -10.51
N ALA A 17 -30.07 18.23 -11.75
CA ALA A 17 -30.05 16.89 -12.36
C ALA A 17 -29.16 15.90 -11.58
N PHE A 18 -28.08 16.39 -10.97
CA PHE A 18 -27.15 15.56 -10.19
C PHE A 18 -27.46 15.48 -8.68
N GLY A 19 -28.67 15.89 -8.27
CA GLY A 19 -29.19 15.67 -6.92
C GLY A 19 -28.42 16.37 -5.80
N GLU A 20 -27.84 17.55 -6.08
CA GLU A 20 -27.21 18.45 -5.10
C GLU A 20 -26.04 17.86 -4.28
N ARG A 21 -25.52 16.70 -4.67
CA ARG A 21 -24.44 15.99 -3.94
C ARG A 21 -23.08 16.70 -3.98
N THR A 22 -22.92 17.73 -4.81
CA THR A 22 -21.67 18.46 -5.04
C THR A 22 -21.93 19.96 -5.05
N ALA A 23 -21.03 20.76 -4.47
CA ALA A 23 -21.19 22.21 -4.39
C ALA A 23 -21.43 22.85 -5.77
N TYR A 24 -22.41 23.77 -5.84
CA TYR A 24 -22.82 24.49 -7.06
C TYR A 24 -21.67 25.15 -7.83
N THR A 25 -20.69 25.70 -7.10
CA THR A 25 -19.49 26.34 -7.69
C THR A 25 -18.63 25.36 -8.47
N THR A 26 -18.62 24.07 -8.12
CA THR A 26 -17.91 23.03 -8.85
C THR A 26 -18.48 22.89 -10.25
N TRP A 27 -19.81 22.82 -10.39
CA TRP A 27 -20.48 22.77 -11.69
C TRP A 27 -20.24 24.02 -12.52
N MET A 28 -20.24 25.19 -11.87
CA MET A 28 -19.92 26.45 -12.53
C MET A 28 -18.49 26.44 -13.12
N THR A 29 -17.50 26.00 -12.33
CA THR A 29 -16.11 25.92 -12.80
C THR A 29 -15.88 24.83 -13.85
N THR A 30 -16.58 23.69 -13.76
CA THR A 30 -16.51 22.62 -14.75
C THR A 30 -17.06 23.08 -16.10
N LEU A 31 -18.22 23.75 -16.11
CA LEU A 31 -18.81 24.28 -17.36
C LEU A 31 -17.94 25.38 -17.98
N ASP A 32 -17.35 26.26 -17.16
CA ASP A 32 -16.40 27.27 -17.65
C ASP A 32 -15.13 26.64 -18.27
N ARG A 33 -14.61 25.55 -17.66
CA ARG A 33 -13.48 24.80 -18.22
C ARG A 33 -13.83 24.12 -19.55
N LEU A 34 -15.02 23.54 -19.67
CA LEU A 34 -15.49 22.91 -20.91
C LEU A 34 -15.70 23.94 -22.03
N PHE A 35 -16.19 25.14 -21.70
CA PHE A 35 -16.25 26.26 -22.63
C PHE A 35 -14.85 26.69 -23.09
N LYS A 36 -13.90 26.87 -22.16
CA LYS A 36 -12.50 27.22 -22.49
C LYS A 36 -11.80 26.18 -23.35
N LYS A 37 -12.17 24.91 -23.22
CA LYS A 37 -11.71 23.80 -24.07
C LYS A 37 -12.41 23.73 -25.43
N GLY A 38 -13.31 24.67 -25.73
CA GLY A 38 -14.02 24.71 -27.01
C GLY A 38 -15.09 23.61 -27.17
N LEU A 39 -15.46 22.91 -26.10
CA LEU A 39 -16.43 21.82 -26.15
C LEU A 39 -17.87 22.31 -25.99
N LEU A 40 -18.03 23.47 -25.34
CA LEU A 40 -19.31 24.14 -25.14
C LEU A 40 -19.25 25.56 -25.72
N LEU A 41 -20.39 26.04 -26.21
CA LEU A 41 -20.65 27.45 -26.42
C LEU A 41 -21.24 28.03 -25.13
N ARG A 42 -21.02 29.33 -24.90
CA ARG A 42 -21.52 30.04 -23.73
C ARG A 42 -22.20 31.32 -24.16
N GLU A 43 -23.47 31.45 -23.78
CA GLU A 43 -24.25 32.68 -23.93
C GLU A 43 -24.61 33.21 -22.53
N LYS A 44 -24.53 34.53 -22.36
CA LYS A 44 -24.92 35.17 -21.11
C LYS A 44 -26.40 35.49 -21.17
N GLU A 45 -27.18 34.93 -20.26
CA GLU A 45 -28.62 35.18 -20.15
C GLU A 45 -28.94 35.69 -18.73
N GLY A 46 -29.24 36.99 -18.62
CA GLY A 46 -29.43 37.65 -17.34
C GLY A 46 -28.21 37.56 -16.42
N ARG A 47 -28.38 36.91 -15.26
CA ARG A 47 -27.32 36.70 -14.24
C ARG A 47 -26.61 35.35 -14.36
N ALA A 48 -27.01 34.50 -15.30
CA ALA A 48 -26.44 33.16 -15.48
C ALA A 48 -25.84 32.98 -16.87
N TYR A 49 -25.01 31.94 -17.01
CA TYR A 49 -24.51 31.50 -18.30
C TYR A 49 -25.26 30.25 -18.72
N LEU A 50 -25.77 30.27 -19.95
CA LEU A 50 -26.25 29.09 -20.64
C LEU A 50 -25.13 28.47 -21.47
N TYR A 51 -25.06 27.15 -21.42
CA TYR A 51 -24.11 26.37 -22.19
C TYR A 51 -24.85 25.48 -23.19
N SER A 52 -24.37 25.46 -24.43
CA SER A 52 -24.84 24.57 -25.48
C SER A 52 -23.67 23.74 -26.04
N PRO A 53 -23.91 22.51 -26.51
CA PRO A 53 -22.85 21.65 -27.01
C PRO A 53 -22.29 22.21 -28.32
N ARG A 54 -20.96 22.37 -28.41
CA ARG A 54 -20.28 22.77 -29.65
C ARG A 54 -19.90 21.55 -30.50
N VAL A 55 -19.67 20.42 -29.84
CA VAL A 55 -19.28 19.15 -30.47
C VAL A 55 -20.38 18.10 -30.27
N THR A 56 -20.53 17.21 -31.24
CA THR A 56 -21.40 16.04 -31.10
C THR A 56 -20.80 15.03 -30.12
N ARG A 57 -21.63 14.10 -29.62
CA ARG A 57 -21.18 13.06 -28.69
C ARG A 57 -20.07 12.19 -29.28
N GLU A 58 -20.22 11.82 -30.56
CA GLU A 58 -19.28 10.98 -31.28
C GLU A 58 -17.95 11.71 -31.54
N GLU A 59 -17.98 13.01 -31.84
CA GLU A 59 -16.77 13.85 -31.97
C GLU A 59 -16.07 14.06 -30.63
N PHE A 60 -16.82 14.18 -29.54
CA PHE A 60 -16.24 14.25 -28.20
C PHE A 60 -15.54 12.93 -27.83
N GLU A 61 -16.17 11.79 -28.08
CA GLU A 61 -15.57 10.47 -27.80
C GLU A 61 -14.32 10.21 -28.65
N ARG A 62 -14.35 10.60 -29.93
CA ARG A 62 -13.20 10.51 -30.84
C ARG A 62 -12.09 11.49 -30.45
N GLY A 63 -12.45 12.71 -30.08
CA GLY A 63 -11.54 13.74 -29.61
C GLY A 63 -10.88 13.39 -28.26
N VAL A 64 -11.59 12.73 -27.34
CA VAL A 64 -10.99 12.23 -26.09
C VAL A 64 -9.98 11.11 -26.37
N ALA A 65 -10.26 10.23 -27.34
CA ALA A 65 -9.30 9.21 -27.76
C ALA A 65 -8.04 9.85 -28.39
N GLU A 66 -8.21 10.86 -29.23
CA GLU A 66 -7.10 11.62 -29.83
C GLU A 66 -6.34 12.50 -28.84
N ASP A 67 -7.00 13.10 -27.84
CA ASP A 67 -6.35 13.92 -26.80
C ASP A 67 -5.60 13.02 -25.78
N VAL A 68 -6.06 11.78 -25.59
CA VAL A 68 -5.34 10.73 -24.83
C VAL A 68 -4.14 10.21 -25.61
N LEU A 69 -4.27 9.96 -26.93
CA LEU A 69 -3.15 9.54 -27.79
C LEU A 69 -2.15 10.67 -28.06
N GLY A 70 -2.63 11.90 -28.26
CA GLY A 70 -1.83 13.11 -28.46
C GLY A 70 -1.15 13.53 -27.16
N GLY A 71 -1.85 13.43 -26.02
CA GLY A 71 -1.27 13.65 -24.69
C GLY A 71 -0.18 12.63 -24.31
N LEU A 72 -0.20 11.43 -24.90
CA LEU A 72 0.85 10.41 -24.76
C LEU A 72 2.11 10.72 -25.58
N LEU A 73 1.97 11.48 -26.67
CA LEU A 73 3.07 11.76 -27.60
C LEU A 73 3.68 13.16 -27.43
N ASP A 74 2.94 14.13 -26.90
CA ASP A 74 3.33 15.55 -26.96
C ASP A 74 3.68 16.20 -25.61
N ARG A 75 3.71 15.45 -24.50
CA ARG A 75 3.86 16.04 -23.14
C ARG A 75 4.78 15.27 -22.20
N THR A 76 6.06 15.21 -22.54
CA THR A 76 7.16 14.85 -21.63
C THR A 76 7.52 15.92 -20.59
N SER A 77 6.66 16.89 -20.23
CA SER A 77 7.06 17.88 -19.22
C SER A 77 6.02 18.50 -18.27
N ASP A 78 4.69 18.57 -18.49
CA ASP A 78 3.87 19.34 -17.51
C ASP A 78 2.34 19.08 -17.41
N GLY A 79 1.86 17.82 -17.52
CA GLY A 79 0.40 17.59 -17.52
C GLY A 79 -0.12 16.24 -17.02
N ALA A 80 0.67 15.46 -16.28
CA ALA A 80 0.28 14.11 -15.87
C ALA A 80 -0.75 14.07 -14.71
N GLU A 81 -0.94 15.15 -13.95
CA GLU A 81 -1.74 15.12 -12.72
C GLU A 81 -3.25 14.86 -12.91
N PRO A 82 -3.97 15.47 -13.88
CA PRO A 82 -5.42 15.31 -13.96
C PRO A 82 -5.86 13.93 -14.48
N LEU A 83 -5.09 13.36 -15.41
CA LEU A 83 -5.36 12.04 -15.97
C LEU A 83 -5.01 10.94 -14.96
N LEU A 84 -3.89 11.10 -14.25
CA LEU A 84 -3.55 10.24 -13.13
C LEU A 84 -4.59 10.34 -12.01
N ALA A 85 -5.14 11.52 -11.73
CA ALA A 85 -6.20 11.67 -10.74
C ALA A 85 -7.47 10.88 -11.13
N CYS A 86 -7.98 11.02 -12.35
CA CYS A 86 -9.15 10.25 -12.81
C CYS A 86 -8.91 8.73 -12.85
N ILE A 87 -7.75 8.30 -13.35
CA ILE A 87 -7.38 6.87 -13.37
C ILE A 87 -7.24 6.36 -11.94
N VAL A 88 -6.60 7.12 -11.04
CA VAL A 88 -6.45 6.77 -9.62
C VAL A 88 -7.81 6.72 -8.93
N GLU A 89 -8.75 7.62 -9.24
CA GLU A 89 -10.09 7.66 -8.69
C GLU A 89 -10.92 6.46 -9.14
N ALA A 90 -11.00 6.20 -10.44
CA ALA A 90 -11.71 5.04 -11.00
C ALA A 90 -11.14 3.71 -10.49
N VAL A 91 -9.81 3.62 -10.40
CA VAL A 91 -9.12 2.48 -9.79
C VAL A 91 -9.44 2.36 -8.30
N SER A 92 -9.49 3.49 -7.58
CA SER A 92 -9.78 3.51 -6.14
C SER A 92 -11.22 3.11 -5.80
N GLU A 93 -12.19 3.36 -6.67
CA GLU A 93 -13.59 2.91 -6.49
C GLU A 93 -13.72 1.40 -6.67
N ARG A 94 -13.14 0.85 -7.74
CA ARG A 94 -13.12 -0.59 -8.02
C ARG A 94 -12.40 -1.37 -6.91
N ASP A 95 -11.32 -0.80 -6.40
CA ASP A 95 -10.56 -1.34 -5.29
C ASP A 95 -11.34 -1.40 -3.98
N ARG A 96 -12.14 -0.37 -3.68
CA ARG A 96 -13.01 -0.35 -2.48
C ARG A 96 -14.07 -1.46 -2.56
N ALA A 97 -14.71 -1.62 -3.72
CA ALA A 97 -15.70 -2.68 -3.92
C ALA A 97 -15.11 -4.08 -3.71
N LEU A 98 -13.88 -4.33 -4.19
CA LEU A 98 -13.19 -5.61 -3.99
C LEU A 98 -12.75 -5.82 -2.54
N LEU A 99 -12.27 -4.78 -1.85
CA LEU A 99 -12.04 -4.88 -0.39
C LEU A 99 -13.33 -5.24 0.33
N ASP A 100 -14.46 -4.65 -0.06
CA ASP A 100 -15.74 -4.97 0.54
C ASP A 100 -16.14 -6.42 0.25
N VAL A 101 -15.79 -7.00 -0.92
CA VAL A 101 -15.99 -8.43 -1.19
C VAL A 101 -15.12 -9.28 -0.24
N VAL A 102 -13.82 -8.97 -0.14
CA VAL A 102 -12.89 -9.69 0.75
C VAL A 102 -13.36 -9.61 2.20
N TRP A 103 -13.71 -8.41 2.67
CA TRP A 103 -14.21 -8.22 4.02
C TRP A 103 -15.58 -8.84 4.22
N ARG A 104 -16.50 -8.81 3.24
CA ARG A 104 -17.79 -9.52 3.33
C ARG A 104 -17.60 -11.02 3.49
N ALA A 105 -16.69 -11.62 2.71
CA ALA A 105 -16.40 -13.05 2.77
C ALA A 105 -15.87 -13.49 4.15
N VAL A 106 -15.09 -12.62 4.81
CA VAL A 106 -14.47 -12.92 6.11
C VAL A 106 -15.24 -12.28 7.28
N ARG A 107 -16.26 -11.45 7.03
CA ARG A 107 -16.95 -10.61 8.04
C ARG A 107 -17.50 -11.39 9.22
N SER A 108 -18.07 -12.57 8.93
CA SER A 108 -18.64 -13.46 9.94
C SER A 108 -17.59 -13.95 10.95
N ARG A 109 -16.33 -14.07 10.53
CA ARG A 109 -15.19 -14.48 11.36
C ARG A 109 -14.36 -13.30 11.86
N SER A 110 -14.22 -12.21 11.09
CA SER A 110 -13.28 -11.12 11.36
C SER A 110 -13.81 -9.99 12.23
N SER A 111 -15.12 -9.89 12.44
CA SER A 111 -15.72 -8.80 13.24
C SER A 111 -15.20 -8.71 14.68
N ARG A 112 -14.70 -9.83 15.23
CA ARG A 112 -14.12 -9.92 16.58
C ARG A 112 -12.60 -9.85 16.61
N TRP A 113 -11.93 -9.81 15.47
CA TRP A 113 -10.46 -9.85 15.40
C TRP A 113 -9.85 -8.56 15.92
N ALA A 114 -8.76 -8.69 16.69
CA ALA A 114 -7.89 -7.57 17.04
C ALA A 114 -7.25 -6.97 15.78
N ALA A 115 -6.83 -5.71 15.82
CA ALA A 115 -6.23 -5.03 14.68
C ALA A 115 -5.02 -5.79 14.13
N GLU A 116 -4.19 -6.33 15.02
CA GLU A 116 -3.03 -7.13 14.65
C GLU A 116 -3.39 -8.40 13.87
N ALA A 117 -4.47 -9.09 14.24
CA ALA A 117 -4.92 -10.30 13.54
C ALA A 117 -5.41 -9.97 12.13
N ARG A 118 -6.10 -8.84 11.95
CA ARG A 118 -6.52 -8.34 10.63
C ARG A 118 -5.31 -7.98 9.77
N ALA A 119 -4.33 -7.25 10.32
CA ALA A 119 -3.08 -6.95 9.62
C ALA A 119 -2.33 -8.23 9.19
N ARG A 120 -2.21 -9.24 10.08
CA ARG A 120 -1.59 -10.53 9.73
C ARG A 120 -2.32 -11.25 8.60
N PHE A 121 -3.65 -11.25 8.63
CA PHE A 121 -4.47 -11.86 7.59
C PHE A 121 -4.27 -11.18 6.24
N LEU A 122 -4.36 -9.84 6.18
CA LEU A 122 -4.15 -9.08 4.94
C LEU A 122 -2.75 -9.28 4.37
N PHE A 123 -1.74 -9.33 5.24
CA PHE A 123 -0.37 -9.63 4.84
C PHE A 123 -0.26 -11.05 4.25
N ALA A 124 -0.80 -12.06 4.94
CA ALA A 124 -0.77 -13.45 4.48
C ALA A 124 -1.52 -13.63 3.16
N LEU A 125 -2.70 -13.03 3.01
CA LEU A 125 -3.50 -13.07 1.79
C LEU A 125 -2.70 -12.59 0.57
N ARG A 126 -1.81 -11.61 0.75
CA ARG A 126 -1.03 -11.03 -0.35
C ARG A 126 0.30 -11.74 -0.60
N VAL A 127 1.00 -12.14 0.46
CA VAL A 127 2.37 -12.65 0.37
C VAL A 127 2.40 -14.18 0.24
N LEU A 128 1.41 -14.89 0.78
CA LEU A 128 1.40 -16.36 0.78
C LEU A 128 1.29 -16.95 -0.63
N PRO A 129 0.37 -16.53 -1.53
CA PRO A 129 0.29 -17.11 -2.87
C PRO A 129 1.60 -17.00 -3.68
N PRO A 130 2.25 -15.82 -3.83
CA PRO A 130 3.51 -15.74 -4.56
C PRO A 130 4.66 -16.46 -3.84
N ALA A 131 4.66 -16.50 -2.49
CA ALA A 131 5.66 -17.27 -1.75
C ALA A 131 5.51 -18.78 -1.99
N LEU A 132 4.27 -19.31 -2.02
CA LEU A 132 4.00 -20.71 -2.33
C LEU A 132 4.35 -21.04 -3.79
N ALA A 133 4.03 -20.15 -4.73
CA ALA A 133 4.41 -20.32 -6.14
C ALA A 133 5.94 -20.35 -6.30
N ALA A 134 6.66 -19.42 -5.67
CA ALA A 134 8.12 -19.42 -5.67
C ALA A 134 8.68 -20.70 -5.03
N ALA A 135 8.15 -21.12 -3.88
CA ALA A 135 8.56 -22.35 -3.22
C ALA A 135 8.33 -23.58 -4.11
N PHE A 136 7.19 -23.67 -4.79
CA PHE A 136 6.89 -24.74 -5.75
C PHE A 136 7.90 -24.75 -6.91
N VAL A 137 8.20 -23.59 -7.50
CA VAL A 137 9.18 -23.47 -8.58
C VAL A 137 10.57 -23.90 -8.13
N PHE A 138 11.07 -23.38 -7.01
CA PHE A 138 12.43 -23.67 -6.54
C PHE A 138 12.58 -25.07 -5.92
N ALA A 139 11.54 -25.62 -5.32
CA ALA A 139 11.60 -26.94 -4.69
C ALA A 139 11.33 -28.08 -5.67
N LEU A 140 10.44 -27.88 -6.66
CA LEU A 140 10.00 -28.94 -7.56
C LEU A 140 10.43 -28.70 -9.01
N VAL A 141 10.06 -27.56 -9.60
CA VAL A 141 10.25 -27.31 -11.04
C VAL A 141 11.73 -27.24 -11.42
N VAL A 142 12.51 -26.42 -10.71
CA VAL A 142 13.94 -26.24 -11.00
C VAL A 142 14.73 -27.54 -10.80
N PRO A 143 14.59 -28.27 -9.68
CA PRO A 143 15.27 -29.56 -9.53
C PRO A 143 14.81 -30.61 -10.52
N ALA A 144 13.52 -30.69 -10.85
CA ALA A 144 13.00 -31.64 -11.83
C ALA A 144 13.63 -31.43 -13.21
N TYR A 145 13.75 -30.17 -13.64
CA TYR A 145 14.41 -29.82 -14.89
C TYR A 145 15.90 -30.14 -14.85
N VAL A 146 16.64 -29.60 -13.87
CA VAL A 146 18.11 -29.76 -13.79
C VAL A 146 18.57 -31.21 -13.66
N LEU A 147 17.78 -32.07 -12.98
CA LEU A 147 18.15 -33.47 -12.73
C LEU A 147 17.64 -34.46 -13.77
N THR A 148 16.61 -34.10 -14.55
CA THR A 148 15.95 -35.03 -15.48
C THR A 148 16.15 -34.65 -16.94
N GLU A 149 16.44 -33.39 -17.26
CA GLU A 149 16.64 -32.93 -18.63
C GLU A 149 17.91 -33.55 -19.25
N PRO A 150 17.82 -34.22 -20.42
CA PRO A 150 18.99 -34.67 -21.16
C PRO A 150 19.79 -33.47 -21.71
N GLN A 151 21.12 -33.45 -21.54
CA GLN A 151 21.96 -32.31 -21.92
C GLN A 151 22.13 -32.09 -23.44
N HIS A 152 21.60 -32.98 -24.29
CA HIS A 152 21.80 -32.96 -25.74
C HIS A 152 20.50 -33.34 -26.48
N THR A 153 19.64 -32.35 -26.71
CA THR A 153 18.43 -32.48 -27.54
C THR A 153 18.47 -31.42 -28.65
N ASP A 154 18.28 -31.83 -29.92
CA ASP A 154 18.20 -30.95 -31.09
C ASP A 154 16.84 -30.22 -31.19
N GLU A 155 16.29 -29.80 -30.06
CA GLU A 155 14.95 -29.23 -29.99
C GLU A 155 14.96 -27.71 -30.22
N THR A 156 14.21 -27.26 -31.23
CA THR A 156 14.06 -25.84 -31.54
C THR A 156 13.04 -25.19 -30.61
N VAL A 157 13.41 -24.06 -29.99
CA VAL A 157 12.52 -23.28 -29.11
C VAL A 157 11.46 -22.54 -29.94
N GLY A 158 10.19 -22.85 -29.74
CA GLY A 158 9.08 -22.17 -30.41
C GLY A 158 8.92 -20.70 -30.00
N ALA A 159 8.40 -19.85 -30.90
CA ALA A 159 8.25 -18.41 -30.66
C ALA A 159 7.35 -18.08 -29.44
N LYS A 160 6.32 -18.88 -29.17
CA LYS A 160 5.44 -18.71 -27.99
C LYS A 160 6.21 -18.87 -26.67
N LEU A 161 7.12 -19.84 -26.60
CA LEU A 161 7.99 -20.05 -25.45
C LEU A 161 8.98 -18.90 -25.26
N LEU A 162 9.54 -18.38 -26.35
CA LEU A 162 10.41 -17.19 -26.31
C LEU A 162 9.67 -15.97 -25.78
N ILE A 163 8.44 -15.72 -26.24
CA ILE A 163 7.61 -14.61 -25.75
C ILE A 163 7.30 -14.77 -24.26
N LEU A 164 6.90 -15.97 -23.82
CA LEU A 164 6.61 -16.24 -22.42
C LEU A 164 7.85 -16.07 -21.55
N ALA A 165 9.00 -16.59 -21.98
CA ALA A 165 10.28 -16.45 -21.28
C ALA A 165 10.71 -14.98 -21.19
N ALA A 166 10.58 -14.21 -22.28
CA ALA A 166 10.88 -12.79 -22.30
C ALA A 166 9.96 -12.00 -21.35
N ALA A 167 8.66 -12.31 -21.34
CA ALA A 167 7.70 -11.68 -20.43
C ALA A 167 8.01 -12.00 -18.95
N SER A 168 8.32 -13.27 -18.65
CA SER A 168 8.73 -13.69 -17.30
C SER A 168 10.04 -13.02 -16.87
N ALA A 169 11.04 -12.96 -17.76
CA ALA A 169 12.32 -12.31 -17.50
C ALA A 169 12.15 -10.80 -17.25
N ALA A 170 11.36 -10.12 -18.08
CA ALA A 170 11.02 -8.71 -17.89
C ALA A 170 10.31 -8.47 -16.54
N GLY A 171 9.37 -9.35 -16.15
CA GLY A 171 8.70 -9.29 -14.86
C GLY A 171 9.65 -9.46 -13.67
N LEU A 172 10.58 -10.42 -13.74
CA LEU A 172 11.61 -10.64 -12.72
C LEU A 172 12.60 -9.46 -12.64
N LEU A 173 13.04 -8.93 -13.78
CA LEU A 173 13.92 -7.75 -13.83
C LEU A 173 13.22 -6.52 -13.23
N ALA A 174 11.96 -6.29 -13.57
CA ALA A 174 11.18 -5.21 -12.97
C ALA A 174 11.00 -5.40 -11.45
N ALA A 175 10.78 -6.63 -10.97
CA ALA A 175 10.69 -6.94 -9.55
C ALA A 175 12.01 -6.71 -8.80
N THR A 176 13.11 -7.25 -9.31
CA THR A 176 14.45 -7.09 -8.72
C THR A 176 14.90 -5.63 -8.73
N TRP A 177 14.66 -4.89 -9.82
CA TRP A 177 14.92 -3.45 -9.89
C TRP A 177 14.14 -2.67 -8.84
N ARG A 178 12.84 -2.96 -8.65
CA ARG A 178 12.02 -2.31 -7.62
C ARG A 178 12.59 -2.55 -6.21
N ILE A 179 12.99 -3.79 -5.90
CA ILE A 179 13.62 -4.14 -4.61
C ILE A 179 14.92 -3.36 -4.44
N ALA A 180 15.79 -3.39 -5.45
CA ALA A 180 17.09 -2.72 -5.42
C ALA A 180 16.93 -1.20 -5.24
N ARG A 181 16.02 -0.57 -5.98
CA ARG A 181 15.70 0.86 -5.88
C ARG A 181 15.22 1.23 -4.48
N THR A 182 14.29 0.48 -3.91
CA THR A 182 13.76 0.71 -2.55
C THR A 182 14.85 0.54 -1.50
N TRP A 183 15.71 -0.47 -1.66
CA TRP A 183 16.83 -0.72 -0.77
C TRP A 183 17.89 0.39 -0.84
N TRP A 184 18.24 0.85 -2.04
CA TRP A 184 19.17 1.96 -2.25
C TRP A 184 18.63 3.27 -1.68
N ALA A 185 17.37 3.60 -1.94
CA ALA A 185 16.71 4.78 -1.39
C ALA A 185 16.71 4.77 0.15
N THR A 186 16.35 3.63 0.75
CA THR A 186 16.36 3.46 2.22
C THR A 186 17.78 3.58 2.79
N ARG A 187 18.77 2.95 2.15
CA ARG A 187 20.18 3.04 2.57
C ARG A 187 20.77 4.43 2.41
N ARG A 188 20.36 5.18 1.38
CA ARG A 188 20.80 6.56 1.17
C ARG A 188 20.23 7.47 2.27
N LEU A 189 18.93 7.39 2.53
CA LEU A 189 18.26 8.16 3.58
C LEU A 189 18.89 7.88 4.96
N ALA A 190 19.04 6.61 5.32
CA ALA A 190 19.62 6.22 6.61
C ALA A 190 21.06 6.74 6.79
N ARG A 191 21.86 6.74 5.71
CA ARG A 191 23.23 7.28 5.75
C ARG A 191 23.23 8.79 5.88
N GLU A 192 22.36 9.49 5.17
CA GLU A 192 22.25 10.94 5.21
C GLU A 192 21.83 11.42 6.60
N TRP A 193 20.82 10.80 7.19
CA TRP A 193 20.34 11.17 8.53
C TRP A 193 21.40 10.87 9.59
N LEU A 194 22.05 9.70 9.53
CA LEU A 194 23.09 9.33 10.51
C LEU A 194 24.27 10.32 10.53
N ARG A 195 24.62 10.94 9.40
CA ARG A 195 25.71 11.94 9.34
C ARG A 195 25.44 13.19 10.20
N ARG A 196 24.17 13.50 10.45
CA ARG A 196 23.72 14.69 11.20
C ARG A 196 23.06 14.30 12.53
N ALA A 197 23.22 13.05 12.95
CA ALA A 197 22.51 12.50 14.09
C ALA A 197 23.43 12.34 15.30
N GLU A 198 22.89 12.61 16.48
CA GLU A 198 23.56 12.39 17.75
C GLU A 198 22.91 11.18 18.44
N PRO A 199 23.68 10.26 19.04
CA PRO A 199 23.10 9.14 19.76
C PRO A 199 22.33 9.63 20.99
N VAL A 200 21.16 9.05 21.22
CA VAL A 200 20.32 9.37 22.39
C VAL A 200 19.89 8.07 23.07
N ALA A 201 19.99 8.04 24.40
CA ALA A 201 19.46 6.94 25.19
C ALA A 201 17.96 7.12 25.35
N VAL A 202 17.19 6.13 24.92
CA VAL A 202 15.73 6.13 24.99
C VAL A 202 15.30 4.88 25.71
N GLU A 203 14.55 5.03 26.80
CA GLU A 203 14.07 3.90 27.58
C GLU A 203 13.03 3.08 26.80
N GLY A 204 13.06 1.76 26.99
CA GLY A 204 12.06 0.85 26.42
C GLY A 204 12.25 0.48 24.94
N VAL A 205 13.22 1.06 24.22
CA VAL A 205 13.47 0.76 22.81
C VAL A 205 14.75 -0.08 22.62
N SER A 206 14.62 -1.27 22.04
CA SER A 206 15.73 -2.23 21.84
C SER A 206 16.60 -1.94 20.61
N ILE A 207 16.36 -0.83 19.91
CA ILE A 207 17.08 -0.43 18.70
C ILE A 207 17.85 0.87 18.92
N PRO A 208 18.97 1.09 18.21
CA PRO A 208 19.73 2.33 18.33
C PRO A 208 18.87 3.55 17.97
N ALA A 209 18.81 4.51 18.88
CA ALA A 209 18.05 5.75 18.74
C ALA A 209 18.99 6.95 18.54
N TYR A 210 18.58 7.87 17.67
CA TYR A 210 19.35 9.06 17.35
C TYR A 210 18.46 10.30 17.32
N ARG A 211 18.99 11.40 17.85
CA ARG A 211 18.42 12.74 17.74
C ARG A 211 18.91 13.39 16.45
N ILE A 212 18.00 14.00 15.69
CA ILE A 212 18.32 14.72 14.45
C ILE A 212 17.76 16.14 14.46
N LEU A 213 18.46 17.05 13.79
CA LEU A 213 17.94 18.36 13.43
C LEU A 213 17.23 18.23 12.08
N HIS A 214 15.91 18.31 12.08
CA HIS A 214 15.09 18.14 10.89
C HIS A 214 13.93 19.13 10.92
N ARG A 215 13.60 19.74 9.77
CA ARG A 215 12.53 20.75 9.66
C ARG A 215 11.12 20.19 9.92
N PHE A 216 10.97 18.88 9.77
CA PHE A 216 9.72 18.16 10.04
C PHE A 216 9.78 17.47 11.41
N PRO A 217 8.66 17.46 12.17
CA PRO A 217 8.53 16.79 13.47
C PRO A 217 8.48 15.26 13.30
N VAL A 218 9.62 14.65 12.96
CA VAL A 218 9.68 13.21 12.65
C VAL A 218 10.02 12.37 13.88
N ILE A 219 9.21 11.34 14.11
CA ILE A 219 9.62 10.11 14.80
C ILE A 219 9.56 9.00 13.75
N ALA A 220 10.71 8.38 13.45
CA ALA A 220 10.80 7.42 12.37
C ALA A 220 11.72 6.24 12.66
N VAL A 221 11.21 5.04 12.43
CA VAL A 221 12.02 3.82 12.34
C VAL A 221 12.46 3.63 10.89
N VAL A 222 13.76 3.76 10.64
CA VAL A 222 14.38 3.62 9.31
C VAL A 222 15.20 2.34 9.24
N GLY A 223 14.93 1.52 8.23
CA GLY A 223 15.65 0.28 7.93
C GLY A 223 14.78 -0.96 8.02
N VAL A 224 15.20 -2.01 7.29
CA VAL A 224 14.49 -3.31 7.23
C VAL A 224 15.16 -4.36 8.11
N LEU A 225 16.43 -4.68 7.85
CA LEU A 225 17.19 -5.70 8.60
C LEU A 225 17.86 -5.17 9.86
N ARG A 226 18.27 -3.89 9.82
CA ARG A 226 18.90 -3.19 10.94
C ARG A 226 18.15 -1.87 11.18
N PRO A 227 16.96 -1.94 11.80
CA PRO A 227 16.15 -0.75 12.07
C PRO A 227 16.88 0.20 13.03
N ARG A 228 16.73 1.50 12.80
CA ARG A 228 17.27 2.59 13.63
C ARG A 228 16.17 3.62 13.86
N LEU A 229 16.05 4.11 15.08
CA LEU A 229 15.05 5.11 15.45
C LEU A 229 15.67 6.50 15.31
N PHE A 230 14.98 7.40 14.61
CA PHE A 230 15.36 8.80 14.47
C PHE A 230 14.25 9.68 15.03
N ILE A 231 14.61 10.61 15.92
CA ILE A 231 13.69 11.53 16.58
C ILE A 231 14.16 12.96 16.30
N ALA A 232 13.28 13.79 15.74
CA ALA A 232 13.56 15.20 15.52
C ALA A 232 13.68 15.96 16.85
N SER A 233 14.62 16.90 16.93
CA SER A 233 14.92 17.62 18.18
C SER A 233 13.69 18.34 18.74
N GLN A 234 12.90 18.98 17.88
CA GLN A 234 11.65 19.66 18.25
C GLN A 234 10.58 18.77 18.89
N ILE A 235 10.67 17.43 18.75
CA ILE A 235 9.76 16.49 19.41
C ILE A 235 10.04 16.43 20.91
N PHE A 236 11.32 16.47 21.31
CA PHE A 236 11.72 16.47 22.71
C PHE A 236 11.27 17.74 23.43
N ASP A 237 11.21 18.87 22.70
CA ASP A 237 10.76 20.15 23.26
C ASP A 237 9.23 20.25 23.32
N ALA A 238 8.52 19.58 22.40
CA ALA A 238 7.07 19.70 22.28
C ALA A 238 6.28 18.68 23.11
N LEU A 239 6.85 17.48 23.33
CA LEU A 239 6.18 16.39 24.03
C LEU A 239 6.66 16.30 25.48
N GLY A 240 5.72 16.13 26.41
CA GLY A 240 6.03 15.74 27.78
C GLY A 240 6.58 14.31 27.87
N ALA A 241 7.13 13.95 29.03
CA ALA A 241 7.74 12.63 29.24
C ALA A 241 6.76 11.48 28.96
N ASP A 242 5.52 11.57 29.45
CA ASP A 242 4.50 10.54 29.24
C ASP A 242 4.02 10.46 27.78
N GLU A 243 3.94 11.61 27.10
CA GLU A 243 3.56 11.69 25.68
C GLU A 243 4.64 11.08 24.79
N LEU A 244 5.90 11.38 25.07
CA LEU A 244 7.04 10.80 24.38
C LEU A 244 7.14 9.30 24.65
N ALA A 245 6.99 8.85 25.90
CA ALA A 245 6.98 7.43 26.25
C ALA A 245 5.87 6.67 25.52
N ALA A 246 4.66 7.23 25.45
CA ALA A 246 3.55 6.62 24.73
C ALA A 246 3.79 6.57 23.21
N ALA A 247 4.37 7.62 22.62
CA ALA A 247 4.76 7.63 21.21
C ALA A 247 5.86 6.59 20.91
N LEU A 248 6.83 6.43 21.80
CA LEU A 248 7.90 5.43 21.67
C LEU A 248 7.37 4.01 21.85
N ALA A 249 6.40 3.79 22.75
CA ALA A 249 5.74 2.50 22.90
C ALA A 249 4.98 2.10 21.63
N HIS A 250 4.36 3.07 20.94
CA HIS A 250 3.76 2.89 19.63
C HIS A 250 4.81 2.48 18.57
N GLU A 251 5.94 3.20 18.48
CA GLU A 251 7.01 2.88 17.53
C GLU A 251 7.66 1.51 17.80
N ARG A 252 7.85 1.16 19.08
CA ARG A 252 8.35 -0.16 19.50
C ARG A 252 7.49 -1.28 18.92
N ARG A 253 6.16 -1.11 18.90
CA ARG A 253 5.26 -2.11 18.33
C ARG A 253 5.54 -2.32 16.83
N HIS A 254 5.80 -1.28 16.05
CA HIS A 254 6.17 -1.44 14.63
C HIS A 254 7.50 -2.20 14.44
N VAL A 255 8.48 -1.95 15.32
CA VAL A 255 9.78 -2.65 15.31
C VAL A 255 9.59 -4.14 15.60
N GLU A 256 8.92 -4.46 16.71
CA GLU A 256 8.63 -5.84 17.12
C GLU A 256 7.78 -6.59 16.08
N ALA A 257 6.84 -5.89 15.45
CA ALA A 257 6.02 -6.44 14.37
C ALA A 257 6.81 -6.66 13.08
N ARG A 258 8.00 -6.05 12.92
CA ARG A 258 8.77 -6.00 11.67
C ARG A 258 7.98 -5.38 10.52
N ASP A 259 7.24 -4.32 10.80
CA ASP A 259 6.33 -3.74 9.81
C ASP A 259 7.07 -3.12 8.61
N ASN A 260 8.29 -2.59 8.79
CA ASN A 260 9.14 -2.15 7.67
C ASN A 260 9.48 -3.30 6.71
N PHE A 261 9.76 -4.51 7.21
CA PHE A 261 9.99 -5.69 6.38
C PHE A 261 8.73 -6.10 5.64
N LYS A 262 7.59 -6.18 6.34
CA LYS A 262 6.31 -6.54 5.73
C LYS A 262 5.89 -5.53 4.67
N ARG A 263 6.08 -4.24 4.92
CA ARG A 263 5.81 -3.15 3.97
C ARG A 263 6.67 -3.29 2.73
N ALA A 264 7.97 -3.57 2.88
CA ALA A 264 8.86 -3.84 1.76
C ALA A 264 8.42 -5.08 0.95
N ALA A 265 8.05 -6.18 1.62
CA ALA A 265 7.55 -7.39 0.96
C ALA A 265 6.24 -7.14 0.19
N LEU A 266 5.30 -6.40 0.79
CA LEU A 266 4.04 -6.03 0.16
C LEU A 266 4.29 -5.21 -1.10
N GLN A 267 5.21 -4.25 -1.08
CA GLN A 267 5.55 -3.45 -2.26
C GLN A 267 6.14 -4.26 -3.41
N THR A 268 6.99 -5.24 -3.12
CA THR A 268 7.53 -6.12 -4.17
C THR A 268 6.42 -6.92 -4.86
N SER A 269 5.44 -7.39 -4.08
CA SER A 269 4.31 -8.20 -4.56
C SER A 269 3.24 -7.41 -5.34
N GLN A 270 3.32 -6.07 -5.37
CA GLN A 270 2.26 -5.20 -5.89
C GLN A 270 1.94 -5.44 -7.37
N ASP A 271 2.96 -5.71 -8.20
CA ASP A 271 2.82 -5.70 -9.66
C ASP A 271 3.03 -7.06 -10.34
N ALA A 272 3.20 -8.15 -9.58
CA ALA A 272 3.31 -9.50 -10.18
C ALA A 272 2.00 -9.94 -10.88
N LEU A 273 0.90 -9.28 -10.57
CA LEU A 273 -0.39 -9.42 -11.22
C LEU A 273 -0.73 -8.07 -11.86
N LEU A 274 -0.17 -7.83 -13.05
CA LEU A 274 -0.36 -6.60 -13.85
C LEU A 274 -1.84 -6.21 -14.11
N PHE A 275 -2.80 -7.05 -13.71
CA PHE A 275 -4.22 -6.93 -14.01
C PHE A 275 -5.12 -6.59 -12.80
N ALA A 276 -4.60 -6.46 -11.57
CA ALA A 276 -5.43 -6.24 -10.38
C ALA A 276 -4.94 -5.08 -9.49
N PRO A 277 -5.61 -3.90 -9.49
CA PRO A 277 -5.25 -2.77 -8.62
C PRO A 277 -5.45 -3.01 -7.11
N LEU A 278 -6.09 -4.13 -6.75
CA LEU A 278 -6.34 -4.61 -5.40
C LEU A 278 -5.12 -4.55 -4.46
N GLY A 279 -3.91 -4.70 -5.02
CA GLY A 279 -2.67 -4.72 -4.24
C GLY A 279 -2.39 -3.44 -3.45
N ARG A 280 -2.66 -2.26 -4.01
CA ARG A 280 -2.43 -0.97 -3.31
C ARG A 280 -3.42 -0.79 -2.18
N THR A 281 -4.66 -1.18 -2.42
CA THR A 281 -5.74 -0.99 -1.47
C THR A 281 -5.68 -1.98 -0.30
N LEU A 282 -5.27 -3.23 -0.54
CA LEU A 282 -4.91 -4.17 0.52
C LEU A 282 -3.71 -3.68 1.34
N ALA A 283 -2.69 -3.10 0.69
CA ALA A 283 -1.53 -2.53 1.39
C ALA A 283 -1.92 -1.33 2.27
N ARG A 284 -2.82 -0.47 1.81
CA ARG A 284 -3.39 0.63 2.62
C ARG A 284 -4.22 0.10 3.79
N ALA A 285 -5.05 -0.91 3.57
CA ALA A 285 -5.84 -1.54 4.63
C ALA A 285 -4.93 -2.19 5.68
N TRP A 286 -3.89 -2.89 5.24
CA TRP A 286 -2.86 -3.46 6.10
C TRP A 286 -2.16 -2.37 6.92
N ALA A 287 -1.75 -1.27 6.30
CA ALA A 287 -1.09 -0.16 6.99
C ALA A 287 -2.01 0.44 8.08
N ARG A 288 -3.29 0.68 7.78
CA ARG A 288 -4.26 1.16 8.78
C ARG A 288 -4.42 0.20 9.96
N ASP A 289 -4.51 -1.11 9.70
CA ASP A 289 -4.61 -2.09 10.78
C ASP A 289 -3.31 -2.21 11.60
N CYS A 290 -2.15 -1.93 10.99
CA CYS A 290 -0.87 -1.78 11.72
C CYS A 290 -0.88 -0.57 12.66
N GLU A 291 -1.32 0.61 12.21
CA GLU A 291 -1.47 1.80 13.07
C GLU A 291 -2.39 1.51 14.26
N LEU A 292 -3.56 0.91 14.00
CA LEU A 292 -4.51 0.55 15.05
C LEU A 292 -3.93 -0.48 16.03
N ALA A 293 -3.13 -1.43 15.55
CA ALA A 293 -2.47 -2.42 16.42
C ALA A 293 -1.39 -1.78 17.30
N ALA A 294 -0.66 -0.79 16.76
CA ALA A 294 0.33 -0.02 17.52
C ALA A 294 -0.35 0.88 18.56
N ASP A 295 -1.44 1.57 18.20
CA ASP A 295 -2.27 2.34 19.12
C ASP A 295 -2.87 1.46 20.24
N GLU A 296 -3.46 0.29 19.89
CA GLU A 296 -3.99 -0.68 20.87
C GLU A 296 -2.91 -1.18 21.83
N SER A 297 -1.69 -1.42 21.33
CA SER A 297 -0.56 -1.88 22.14
C SER A 297 -0.08 -0.81 23.11
N ALA A 298 0.14 0.42 22.64
CA ALA A 298 0.59 1.53 23.48
C ALA A 298 -0.47 1.91 24.53
N ALA A 299 -1.76 1.87 24.17
CA ALA A 299 -2.87 2.13 25.08
C ALA A 299 -3.09 1.01 26.12
N SER A 300 -2.49 -0.17 25.96
CA SER A 300 -2.72 -1.31 26.84
C SER A 300 -2.05 -1.18 28.21
N GLU A 301 -1.06 -0.30 28.34
CA GLU A 301 -0.32 -0.08 29.59
C GLU A 301 -1.19 0.62 30.65
N SER A 302 -1.93 1.66 30.26
CA SER A 302 -2.91 2.33 31.12
C SER A 302 -3.86 3.22 30.31
N PRO A 303 -5.03 3.59 30.88
CA PRO A 303 -5.89 4.62 30.28
C PRO A 303 -5.17 5.96 30.06
N ALA A 304 -4.24 6.32 30.95
CA ALA A 304 -3.42 7.53 30.84
C ALA A 304 -2.45 7.45 29.65
N ALA A 305 -1.89 6.27 29.35
CA ALA A 305 -1.03 6.06 28.19
C ALA A 305 -1.80 6.28 26.87
N ALA A 306 -3.06 5.84 26.79
CA ALA A 306 -3.92 6.08 25.64
C ALA A 306 -4.19 7.58 25.40
N LEU A 307 -4.45 8.34 26.47
CA LEU A 307 -4.64 9.79 26.40
C LEU A 307 -3.33 10.52 26.06
N SER A 308 -2.21 10.07 26.62
CA SER A 308 -0.88 10.63 26.34
C SER A 308 -0.50 10.44 24.88
N LEU A 309 -0.77 9.26 24.30
CA LEU A 309 -0.57 9.01 22.87
C LEU A 309 -1.49 9.89 22.01
N ALA A 310 -2.76 10.05 22.38
CA ALA A 310 -3.68 10.92 21.65
C ALA A 310 -3.21 12.38 21.66
N SER A 311 -2.76 12.88 22.82
CA SER A 311 -2.17 14.21 22.96
C SER A 311 -0.90 14.35 22.11
N ALA A 312 0.01 13.35 22.17
CA ALA A 312 1.24 13.33 21.40
C ALA A 312 0.98 13.46 19.89
N ILE A 313 0.05 12.64 19.35
CA ILE A 313 -0.29 12.67 17.93
C ILE A 313 -0.87 14.04 17.52
N ILE A 314 -1.71 14.66 18.35
CA ILE A 314 -2.27 16.01 18.08
C ILE A 314 -1.17 17.08 18.10
N LYS A 315 -0.23 17.01 19.05
CA LYS A 315 0.88 17.95 19.12
C LYS A 315 1.81 17.80 17.92
N ILE A 316 2.18 16.57 17.56
CA ILE A 316 3.00 16.27 16.39
C ILE A 316 2.33 16.78 15.11
N SER A 317 1.01 16.54 14.94
CA SER A 317 0.30 16.98 13.73
C SER A 317 0.26 18.51 13.59
N ARG A 318 0.16 19.25 14.70
CA ARG A 318 0.23 20.72 14.72
C ARG A 318 1.60 21.29 14.36
N LEU A 319 2.67 20.51 14.55
CA LEU A 319 4.03 20.90 14.19
C LEU A 319 4.35 20.67 12.71
N ILE A 320 3.49 19.96 11.96
CA ILE A 320 3.71 19.72 10.53
C ILE A 320 3.48 21.03 9.77
N PRO A 321 4.47 21.53 9.00
CA PRO A 321 4.29 22.75 8.21
C PRO A 321 3.13 22.62 7.21
N ALA A 322 2.33 23.68 7.06
CA ALA A 322 1.17 23.67 6.15
C ALA A 322 1.59 23.32 4.71
N GLY A 323 0.89 22.36 4.09
CA GLY A 323 1.17 21.89 2.73
C GLY A 323 2.35 20.91 2.59
N ALA A 324 3.05 20.59 3.69
CA ALA A 324 4.25 19.79 3.63
C ALA A 324 3.95 18.29 3.85
N ARG A 325 4.21 17.46 2.83
CA ARG A 325 4.05 15.99 2.88
C ARG A 325 5.40 15.30 2.73
N PRO A 326 6.03 14.84 3.82
CA PRO A 326 7.30 14.13 3.72
C PRO A 326 7.10 12.76 3.05
N THR A 327 7.64 12.57 1.85
CA THR A 327 7.68 11.26 1.20
C THR A 327 8.85 10.45 1.73
N LEU A 328 8.58 9.43 2.54
CA LEU A 328 9.61 8.47 2.96
C LEU A 328 9.63 7.22 2.06
N PRO A 329 10.81 6.62 1.82
CA PRO A 329 10.90 5.33 1.15
C PRO A 329 10.23 4.25 2.00
N ALA A 330 9.81 3.17 1.36
CA ALA A 330 9.08 2.06 1.99
C ALA A 330 9.72 1.45 3.23
N GLY A 331 11.05 1.50 3.32
CA GLY A 331 11.82 1.03 4.47
C GLY A 331 11.87 2.03 5.62
N ALA A 332 11.09 3.10 5.57
CA ALA A 332 10.96 4.09 6.61
C ALA A 332 9.46 4.40 6.84
N HIS A 333 9.14 4.68 8.09
CA HIS A 333 7.79 4.98 8.55
C HIS A 333 7.82 6.26 9.37
N LEU A 334 6.78 7.08 9.22
CA LEU A 334 6.56 8.29 9.99
C LEU A 334 5.31 8.11 10.84
N LEU A 335 5.42 8.51 12.10
CA LEU A 335 4.25 8.80 12.92
C LEU A 335 3.52 10.03 12.36
N GLY A 336 2.24 9.89 12.04
CA GLY A 336 1.41 10.97 11.46
C GLY A 336 1.07 10.75 9.99
N GLY A 337 -0.02 10.02 9.74
CA GLY A 337 -0.63 9.83 8.42
C GLY A 337 -1.70 10.89 8.10
N GLU A 338 -2.30 10.78 6.91
CA GLU A 338 -3.33 11.66 6.32
C GLU A 338 -4.40 12.16 7.33
N GLU A 339 -4.93 13.37 7.13
CA GLU A 339 -5.89 14.04 8.05
C GLU A 339 -7.12 13.18 8.43
N ASP A 340 -7.62 12.36 7.50
CA ASP A 340 -8.74 11.43 7.71
C ASP A 340 -8.41 10.26 8.65
N ASP A 341 -7.13 9.94 8.80
CA ASP A 341 -6.62 8.88 9.68
C ASP A 341 -6.42 9.39 11.11
N LEU A 342 -5.92 10.62 11.24
CA LEU A 342 -5.71 11.29 12.54
C LEU A 342 -6.97 11.28 13.42
N SER A 343 -8.09 11.79 12.89
CA SER A 343 -9.35 11.86 13.63
C SER A 343 -9.87 10.49 14.08
N ARG A 344 -9.61 9.43 13.28
CA ARG A 344 -9.99 8.06 13.64
C ARG A 344 -9.14 7.52 14.78
N ARG A 345 -7.84 7.72 14.71
CA ARG A 345 -6.88 7.26 15.73
C ARG A 345 -7.16 7.91 17.08
N VAL A 346 -7.33 9.23 17.11
CA VAL A 346 -7.66 9.97 18.35
C VAL A 346 -8.98 9.46 18.96
N ARG A 347 -10.05 9.30 18.16
CA ARG A 347 -11.32 8.75 18.66
C ARG A 347 -11.16 7.32 19.21
N ASN A 348 -10.35 6.49 18.57
CA ASN A 348 -10.10 5.14 19.04
C ASN A 348 -9.34 5.14 20.38
N LEU A 349 -8.33 6.00 20.53
CA LEU A 349 -7.57 6.14 21.78
C LEU A 349 -8.44 6.64 22.94
N LEU A 350 -9.32 7.62 22.70
CA LEU A 350 -10.31 8.07 23.69
C LEU A 350 -11.25 6.93 24.11
N ARG A 351 -11.68 6.09 23.16
CA ARG A 351 -12.49 4.90 23.46
C ARG A 351 -11.72 3.87 24.28
N LEU A 352 -10.44 3.64 23.98
CA LEU A 352 -9.59 2.70 24.73
C LEU A 352 -9.35 3.19 26.16
N ALA A 353 -9.14 4.49 26.35
CA ALA A 353 -9.05 5.12 27.65
C ALA A 353 -10.34 4.93 28.46
N ALA A 354 -11.50 5.21 27.85
CA ALA A 354 -12.81 5.08 28.50
C ALA A 354 -13.16 3.63 28.92
N THR A 355 -12.67 2.63 28.17
CA THR A 355 -12.94 1.21 28.44
C THR A 355 -11.88 0.54 29.34
N GLY A 356 -10.94 1.32 29.88
CA GLY A 356 -9.98 0.83 30.87
C GLY A 356 -8.88 -0.08 30.31
N GLY A 357 -8.56 0.01 29.00
CA GLY A 357 -7.45 -0.73 28.38
C GLY A 357 -7.58 -2.26 28.37
N ARG A 358 -8.67 -2.84 28.88
CA ARG A 358 -8.82 -4.30 29.02
C ARG A 358 -9.32 -4.97 27.74
N ARG A 359 -8.44 -5.03 26.75
CA ARG A 359 -8.42 -6.17 25.81
C ARG A 359 -7.08 -6.86 25.98
N ARG A 360 -6.97 -7.74 27.01
CA ARG A 360 -5.87 -8.69 27.08
C ARG A 360 -5.92 -9.52 25.80
N LEU A 361 -5.01 -9.26 24.87
CA LEU A 361 -4.71 -10.22 23.82
C LEU A 361 -4.37 -11.53 24.52
N PRO A 362 -4.92 -12.68 24.10
CA PRO A 362 -4.59 -13.96 24.72
C PRO A 362 -3.07 -14.14 24.64
N GLN A 363 -2.40 -14.11 25.78
CA GLN A 363 -0.98 -14.44 25.91
C GLN A 363 -0.82 -15.86 25.36
N ARG A 364 -0.19 -15.99 24.19
CA ARG A 364 0.16 -17.30 23.66
C ARG A 364 1.25 -17.89 24.56
N SER A 365 0.96 -18.99 25.22
CA SER A 365 1.93 -19.73 26.02
C SER A 365 3.12 -20.13 25.14
N PRO A 366 4.38 -19.89 25.56
CA PRO A 366 5.55 -20.16 24.74
C PRO A 366 5.65 -21.65 24.36
N ALA A 367 5.21 -22.57 25.23
CA ALA A 367 5.19 -24.02 24.96
C ALA A 367 4.28 -24.42 23.78
N LEU A 368 3.07 -23.86 23.69
CA LEU A 368 2.15 -24.09 22.56
C LEU A 368 2.70 -23.49 21.26
N SER A 369 3.46 -22.39 21.37
CA SER A 369 4.13 -21.80 20.21
C SER A 369 5.27 -22.70 19.70
N LEU A 370 6.12 -23.23 20.57
CA LEU A 370 7.22 -24.14 20.24
C LEU A 370 6.71 -25.42 19.57
N LEU A 371 5.68 -26.06 20.13
CA LEU A 371 5.06 -27.26 19.55
C LEU A 371 4.45 -26.98 18.16
N SER A 372 3.87 -25.78 17.96
CA SER A 372 3.37 -25.38 16.65
C SER A 372 4.48 -25.10 15.63
N TRP A 373 5.67 -24.71 16.07
CA TRP A 373 6.83 -24.48 15.21
C TRP A 373 7.48 -25.80 14.80
N THR A 374 7.67 -26.74 15.73
CA THR A 374 8.23 -28.06 15.43
C THR A 374 7.33 -28.84 14.47
N PHE A 375 6.00 -28.81 14.69
CA PHE A 375 5.04 -29.43 13.77
C PHE A 375 5.12 -28.82 12.35
N ARG A 376 5.19 -27.49 12.24
CA ARG A 376 5.31 -26.81 10.94
C ARG A 376 6.63 -27.09 10.25
N LEU A 377 7.74 -27.12 10.99
CA LEU A 377 9.05 -27.49 10.46
C LEU A 377 9.06 -28.96 10.00
N GLY A 378 8.46 -29.87 10.76
CA GLY A 378 8.30 -31.27 10.39
C GLY A 378 7.47 -31.43 9.11
N LEU A 379 6.36 -30.70 8.98
CA LEU A 379 5.54 -30.69 7.78
C LEU A 379 6.31 -30.17 6.55
N CYS A 380 7.07 -29.08 6.71
CA CYS A 380 7.92 -28.56 5.65
C CYS A 380 9.03 -29.55 5.25
N ALA A 381 9.68 -30.19 6.21
CA ALA A 381 10.71 -31.19 5.96
C ALA A 381 10.14 -32.43 5.26
N ALA A 382 8.96 -32.92 5.69
CA ALA A 382 8.26 -34.01 5.04
C ALA A 382 7.86 -33.66 3.60
N ALA A 383 7.34 -32.44 3.36
CA ALA A 383 7.02 -31.98 2.01
C ALA A 383 8.27 -31.91 1.12
N LEU A 384 9.38 -31.37 1.62
CA LEU A 384 10.65 -31.33 0.90
C LEU A 384 11.19 -32.74 0.60
N PHE A 385 11.09 -33.67 1.55
CA PHE A 385 11.50 -35.05 1.37
C PHE A 385 10.69 -35.76 0.28
N VAL A 386 9.37 -35.54 0.24
CA VAL A 386 8.49 -36.08 -0.82
C VAL A 386 8.84 -35.46 -2.18
N ILE A 387 9.02 -34.15 -2.24
CA ILE A 387 9.36 -33.43 -3.48
C ILE A 387 10.72 -33.86 -4.03
N ALA A 388 11.69 -34.17 -3.16
CA ALA A 388 13.02 -34.63 -3.55
C ALA A 388 13.06 -36.10 -4.04
N GLN A 389 11.95 -36.84 -3.97
CA GLN A 389 11.91 -38.22 -4.47
C GLN A 389 12.09 -38.24 -6.00
N PRO A 390 13.00 -39.08 -6.54
CA PRO A 390 13.25 -39.15 -7.98
C PRO A 390 12.01 -39.51 -8.81
N SER A 391 11.07 -40.28 -8.27
CA SER A 391 9.78 -40.59 -8.91
C SER A 391 8.91 -39.33 -9.09
N VAL A 392 8.83 -38.49 -8.06
CA VAL A 392 8.05 -37.25 -8.08
C VAL A 392 8.67 -36.26 -9.07
N LEU A 393 9.99 -36.12 -9.06
CA LEU A 393 10.72 -35.25 -10.00
C LEU A 393 10.50 -35.67 -11.46
N ARG A 394 10.53 -36.98 -11.77
CA ARG A 394 10.26 -37.48 -13.12
C ARG A 394 8.83 -37.22 -13.59
N VAL A 395 7.84 -37.41 -12.72
CA VAL A 395 6.43 -37.09 -13.03
C VAL A 395 6.25 -35.60 -13.25
N ALA A 396 6.87 -34.76 -12.41
CA ALA A 396 6.83 -33.32 -12.56
C ALA A 396 7.47 -32.87 -13.89
N HIS A 397 8.63 -33.42 -14.24
CA HIS A 397 9.30 -33.16 -15.52
C HIS A 397 8.41 -33.60 -16.70
N ALA A 398 7.83 -34.80 -16.68
CA ALA A 398 6.92 -35.26 -17.74
C ALA A 398 5.68 -34.35 -17.92
N ALA A 399 5.14 -33.82 -16.82
CA ALA A 399 4.04 -32.86 -16.88
C ALA A 399 4.48 -31.51 -17.48
N ILE A 400 5.69 -31.04 -17.17
CA ILE A 400 6.27 -29.84 -17.77
C ILE A 400 6.44 -30.05 -19.28
N GLU A 401 6.95 -31.21 -19.71
CA GLU A 401 7.11 -31.55 -21.13
C GLU A 401 5.78 -31.54 -21.91
N GLN A 402 4.69 -32.03 -21.33
CA GLN A 402 3.37 -31.94 -21.97
C GLN A 402 2.91 -30.50 -22.19
N VAL A 403 3.19 -29.61 -21.23
CA VAL A 403 2.87 -28.18 -21.35
C VAL A 403 3.76 -27.52 -22.42
N VAL A 404 5.06 -27.82 -22.42
CA VAL A 404 6.02 -27.30 -23.41
C VAL A 404 5.66 -27.77 -24.81
N ALA A 405 5.31 -29.05 -24.98
CA ALA A 405 4.87 -29.62 -26.25
C ALA A 405 3.60 -28.95 -26.79
N GLY A 406 2.65 -28.60 -25.92
CA GLY A 406 1.46 -27.84 -26.32
C GLY A 406 1.72 -26.37 -26.68
N LEU A 407 2.89 -25.84 -26.31
CA LEU A 407 3.31 -24.45 -26.57
C LEU A 407 4.34 -24.34 -27.71
N ARG A 408 4.86 -25.46 -28.24
CA ARG A 408 5.54 -25.47 -29.54
C ARG A 408 4.53 -25.15 -30.66
#